data_AF-A0A2D6J1I9-F1
#
_entry.id   AF-A0A2D6J1I9-F1
#
_cell.length_a   1.000
_cell.length_b   1.000
_cell.length_c   1.000
_cell.angle_alpha   90.00
_cell.angle_beta   90.00
_cell.angle_gamma   90.00
#
_symmetry.space_group_name_H-M   'P 1'
#
loop_
_entity.id
_entity.type
_entity.pdbx_description
1 polymer ?
#
loop_
_entity_poly.entity_id
_entity_poly.type
_entity_poly.pdbx_seq_one_letter_code
_entity_poly.pdbx_strand_id
1 'polypeptide(L)'
;MKELWGKEREIKFFTEARKFAAPEQLFYLSDAGRYYVYWPESYKGSKGTLQARNALIGNYTEKWSADLLSEFAQSKGHYAVQGAICSVKLDYPSFSC
;
A
#
# COMPACT_ATOMS: atom_id res chain seq x y z
N MET A 1 -18.79 0.21 -11.23
CA MET A 1 -18.35 0.86 -9.99
C MET A 1 -17.08 0.16 -9.54
N LYS A 2 -15.97 0.87 -9.30
CA LYS A 2 -14.73 0.25 -8.83
C LYS A 2 -14.94 -0.26 -7.41
N GLU A 3 -14.60 -1.52 -7.16
CA GLU A 3 -14.63 -2.11 -5.83
C GLU A 3 -13.62 -1.40 -4.91
N LEU A 4 -14.09 -1.04 -3.72
CA LEU A 4 -13.30 -0.43 -2.66
C LEU A 4 -12.27 -1.42 -2.09
N TRP A 5 -11.38 -0.93 -1.23
CA TRP A 5 -10.41 -1.79 -0.57
C TRP A 5 -11.10 -2.83 0.32
N GLY A 6 -10.69 -4.10 0.18
CA GLY A 6 -11.28 -5.22 0.90
C GLY A 6 -10.42 -6.47 0.76
N LYS A 7 -10.87 -7.56 1.41
CA LYS A 7 -10.11 -8.83 1.49
C LYS A 7 -9.68 -9.37 0.13
N GLU A 8 -10.55 -9.29 -0.88
CA GLU A 8 -10.24 -9.79 -2.23
C GLU A 8 -9.10 -8.99 -2.89
N ARG A 9 -9.08 -7.67 -2.71
CA ARG A 9 -7.98 -6.83 -3.19
C ARG A 9 -6.68 -7.10 -2.46
N GLU A 10 -6.73 -7.37 -1.15
CA GLU A 10 -5.55 -7.77 -0.39
C GLU A 10 -4.99 -9.10 -0.90
N ILE A 11 -5.85 -10.11 -1.10
CA ILE A 11 -5.44 -11.41 -1.66
C ILE A 11 -4.81 -11.20 -3.04
N LYS A 12 -5.41 -10.37 -3.89
CA LYS A 12 -4.86 -10.04 -5.20
C LYS A 12 -3.51 -9.35 -5.10
N PHE A 13 -3.35 -8.37 -4.20
CA PHE A 13 -2.07 -7.71 -3.94
C PHE A 13 -0.98 -8.74 -3.57
N PHE A 14 -1.22 -9.58 -2.56
CA PHE A 14 -0.22 -10.56 -2.14
C PHE A 14 0.07 -11.59 -3.24
N THR A 15 -0.93 -12.01 -4.00
CA THR A 15 -0.75 -12.96 -5.11
C THR A 15 0.13 -12.38 -6.22
N GLU A 16 -0.11 -11.13 -6.60
CA GLU A 16 0.71 -10.45 -7.61
C GLU A 16 2.10 -10.10 -7.08
N ALA A 17 2.20 -9.63 -5.83
CA ALA A 17 3.47 -9.26 -5.21
C ALA A 17 4.41 -10.47 -5.08
N ARG A 18 3.87 -11.66 -4.80
CA ARG A 18 4.65 -12.91 -4.73
C ARG A 18 5.35 -13.29 -6.03
N LYS A 19 4.96 -12.71 -7.18
CA LYS A 19 5.64 -12.98 -8.46
C LYS A 19 7.01 -12.32 -8.54
N PHE A 20 7.26 -11.28 -7.74
CA PHE A 20 8.49 -10.48 -7.82
C PHE A 20 9.12 -10.15 -6.46
N ALA A 21 8.46 -10.44 -5.34
CA ALA A 21 8.97 -10.26 -3.99
C ALA A 21 9.02 -11.58 -3.22
N ALA A 22 10.08 -11.76 -2.43
CA ALA A 22 10.25 -12.94 -1.60
C ALA A 22 9.21 -12.97 -0.45
N PRO A 23 8.82 -14.16 0.05
CA PRO A 23 7.86 -14.27 1.16
C PRO A 23 8.25 -13.43 2.38
N GLU A 24 9.53 -13.33 2.69
CA GLU A 24 10.09 -12.55 3.80
C GLU A 24 9.88 -11.05 3.63
N GLN A 25 9.71 -10.57 2.39
CA GLN A 25 9.44 -9.15 2.08
C GLN A 25 7.94 -8.83 2.16
N LEU A 26 7.07 -9.84 2.18
CA LEU A 26 5.61 -9.70 2.14
C LEU A 26 4.92 -10.10 3.45
N PHE A 27 5.48 -11.08 4.17
CA PHE A 27 4.86 -11.71 5.32
C PHE A 27 5.79 -11.70 6.54
N TYR A 28 5.18 -11.66 7.73
CA TYR A 28 5.88 -11.86 8.98
C TYR A 28 6.25 -13.33 9.16
N LEU A 29 7.50 -13.61 9.53
CA LEU A 29 7.94 -14.95 9.92
C LEU A 29 7.82 -15.10 11.43
N SER A 30 7.07 -16.11 11.89
CA SER A 30 6.98 -16.45 13.31
C SER A 30 8.16 -17.30 13.77
N ASP A 31 8.34 -17.39 15.09
CA ASP A 31 9.35 -18.24 15.72
C ASP A 31 9.18 -19.73 15.37
N ALA A 32 7.95 -20.13 14.98
CA ALA A 32 7.60 -21.47 14.53
C ALA A 32 7.78 -21.68 13.01
N GLY A 33 8.41 -20.73 12.31
CA GLY A 33 8.67 -20.82 10.86
C GLY A 33 7.42 -20.64 10.00
N ARG A 34 6.36 -20.02 10.51
CA ARG A 34 5.11 -19.78 9.75
C ARG A 34 5.04 -18.33 9.27
N TYR A 35 4.58 -18.16 8.03
CA TYR A 35 4.36 -16.84 7.44
C TYR A 35 2.95 -16.31 7.75
N TYR A 36 2.86 -15.05 8.16
CA TYR A 36 1.62 -14.35 8.49
C TYR A 36 1.51 -13.03 7.74
N VAL A 37 0.33 -12.73 7.21
CA VAL A 37 0.02 -11.40 6.66
C VAL A 37 -0.14 -10.37 7.79
N TYR A 38 -0.82 -10.79 8.84
CA TYR A 38 -1.07 -10.03 10.06
C TYR A 38 -0.81 -10.93 11.26
N TRP A 39 -0.22 -10.38 12.32
CA TRP A 39 -0.07 -11.12 13.57
C TRP A 39 -1.45 -11.47 14.14
N PRO A 40 -1.74 -12.76 14.42
CA PRO A 40 -2.98 -13.10 15.09
C PRO A 40 -3.00 -12.51 16.51
N GLU A 41 -4.19 -12.14 16.99
CA GLU A 41 -4.36 -11.59 18.34
C GLU A 41 -3.83 -12.53 19.43
N SER A 42 -3.99 -13.83 19.21
CA SER A 42 -3.52 -14.89 20.11
C SER A 42 -2.02 -15.18 20.03
N TYR A 43 -1.27 -14.48 19.17
CA TYR A 43 0.16 -14.73 19.01
C TYR A 43 0.96 -14.19 20.21
N LYS A 44 1.63 -15.12 20.91
CA LYS A 44 2.42 -14.84 22.13
C LYS A 44 3.94 -14.82 21.90
N GLY A 45 4.41 -15.12 20.69
CA GLY A 45 5.84 -15.14 20.36
C GLY A 45 6.41 -13.75 20.08
N SER A 46 7.68 -13.71 19.67
CA SER A 46 8.34 -12.48 19.24
C SER A 46 7.70 -11.92 17.97
N LYS A 47 7.33 -10.63 17.98
CA LYS A 47 6.77 -9.93 16.82
C LYS A 47 7.86 -9.11 16.16
N GLY A 48 8.33 -9.56 15.01
CA GLY A 48 9.21 -8.78 14.14
C GLY A 48 8.46 -7.66 13.41
N THR A 49 9.21 -6.63 12.99
CA THR A 49 8.73 -5.59 12.07
C THR A 49 9.23 -5.86 10.66
N LEU A 50 8.40 -5.64 9.65
CA LEU A 50 8.78 -5.83 8.25
C LEU A 50 8.86 -4.48 7.52
N GLN A 51 10.08 -3.95 7.37
CA GLN A 51 10.31 -2.63 6.75
C GLN A 51 10.02 -2.62 5.24
N ALA A 52 10.39 -3.69 4.53
CA ALA A 52 10.19 -3.80 3.08
C ALA A 52 8.72 -3.76 2.64
N ARG A 53 7.79 -4.18 3.53
CA ARG A 53 6.35 -4.18 3.26
C ARG A 53 5.84 -2.77 2.98
N ASN A 54 6.35 -1.78 3.71
CA ASN A 54 5.84 -0.40 3.65
C ASN A 54 6.00 0.21 2.24
N ALA A 55 7.09 -0.11 1.54
CA ALA A 55 7.31 0.38 0.18
C ALA A 55 6.44 -0.35 -0.86
N LEU A 56 6.36 -1.68 -0.79
CA LEU A 56 5.60 -2.48 -1.75
C LEU A 56 4.10 -2.25 -1.64
N ILE A 57 3.57 -2.29 -0.41
CA ILE A 57 2.17 -2.03 -0.15
C ILE A 57 1.83 -0.57 -0.46
N GLY A 58 2.73 0.37 -0.10
CA GLY A 58 2.55 1.80 -0.36
C GLY A 58 2.43 2.12 -1.84
N ASN A 59 3.36 1.62 -2.67
CA ASN A 59 3.31 1.81 -4.12
C ASN A 59 2.02 1.23 -4.74
N TYR A 60 1.59 0.05 -4.26
CA TYR A 60 0.38 -0.58 -4.77
C TYR A 60 -0.89 0.18 -4.35
N THR A 61 -1.00 0.60 -3.08
CA THR A 61 -2.17 1.34 -2.58
C THR A 61 -2.23 2.76 -3.15
N GLU A 62 -1.09 3.38 -3.43
CA GLU A 62 -1.03 4.67 -4.11
C GLU A 62 -1.56 4.56 -5.53
N LYS A 63 -1.06 3.59 -6.31
CA LYS A 63 -1.60 3.31 -7.66
C LYS A 63 -3.10 3.04 -7.60
N TRP A 64 -3.53 2.20 -6.67
CA TRP A 64 -4.94 1.89 -6.49
C TRP A 64 -5.80 3.13 -6.23
N SER A 65 -5.30 4.03 -5.37
CA SER A 65 -5.99 5.29 -5.03
C SER A 65 -6.06 6.21 -6.24
N ALA A 66 -4.97 6.35 -7.00
CA ALA A 66 -4.96 7.12 -8.24
C ALA A 66 -5.95 6.54 -9.26
N ASP A 67 -5.96 5.23 -9.46
CA ASP A 67 -6.90 4.55 -10.36
C ASP A 67 -8.36 4.76 -9.91
N LEU A 68 -8.64 4.67 -8.61
CA LEU A 68 -9.97 4.89 -8.04
C LEU A 68 -10.48 6.31 -8.31
N LEU A 69 -9.62 7.31 -8.09
CA LEU A 69 -9.98 8.72 -8.21
C LEU A 69 -9.91 9.24 -9.64
N SER A 70 -9.26 8.53 -10.55
CA SER A 70 -9.04 8.98 -11.94
C SER A 70 -10.33 9.32 -12.67
N GLU A 71 -11.39 8.52 -12.51
CA GLU A 71 -12.69 8.78 -13.16
C GLU A 71 -13.32 10.09 -12.66
N PHE A 72 -13.26 10.31 -11.34
CA PHE A 72 -13.74 11.53 -10.73
C PHE A 72 -12.90 12.75 -11.15
N ALA A 73 -11.58 12.64 -11.13
CA ALA A 73 -10.68 13.71 -11.53
C ALA A 73 -10.93 14.12 -12.99
N GLN A 74 -11.06 13.16 -13.90
CA GLN A 74 -11.34 13.43 -15.32
C GLN A 74 -12.68 14.14 -15.52
N SER A 75 -13.71 13.80 -14.74
CA SER A 75 -15.01 14.49 -14.79
C SER A 75 -14.93 15.99 -14.44
N LYS A 76 -13.84 16.42 -13.78
CA LYS A 76 -13.55 17.81 -13.40
C LYS A 76 -12.46 18.45 -14.26
N GLY A 77 -11.97 17.77 -15.30
CA GLY A 77 -10.84 18.24 -16.11
C GLY A 77 -9.48 18.14 -15.38
N HIS A 78 -9.37 17.25 -14.40
CA HIS A 78 -8.16 16.99 -13.63
C HIS A 78 -7.62 15.57 -13.84
N TYR A 79 -6.45 15.29 -13.26
CA TYR A 79 -5.78 13.99 -13.32
C TYR A 79 -5.40 13.52 -11.93
N ALA A 80 -5.52 12.21 -11.68
CA ALA A 80 -4.93 11.57 -10.51
C ALA A 80 -3.57 10.98 -10.92
N VAL A 81 -2.52 11.32 -10.18
CA VAL A 81 -1.14 10.89 -10.46
C VAL A 81 -0.58 10.07 -9.32
N GLN A 82 0.24 9.08 -9.66
CA GLN A 82 1.04 8.31 -8.71
C GLN A 82 2.44 8.94 -8.58
N GLY A 83 3.04 8.90 -7.39
CA GLY A 83 4.37 9.41 -7.10
C GLY A 83 4.39 10.94 -7.01
N ALA A 84 3.29 11.56 -6.56
CA ALA A 84 3.23 13.01 -6.43
C ALA A 84 4.21 13.49 -5.35
N ILE A 85 5.23 14.26 -5.76
CA ILE A 85 6.19 14.89 -4.85
C ILE A 85 5.93 16.39 -4.87
N CYS A 86 5.41 16.92 -3.76
CA CYS A 86 5.28 18.36 -3.61
C CYS A 86 6.60 18.94 -3.07
N SER A 87 7.18 19.90 -3.79
CA SER A 87 8.27 20.70 -3.25
C SER A 87 7.68 21.74 -2.30
N VAL A 88 7.70 21.46 -1.00
CA VAL A 88 7.30 22.45 0.01
C VAL A 88 8.36 23.55 0.01
N LYS A 89 8.06 24.70 -0.61
CA LYS A 89 8.76 25.94 -0.27
C LYS A 89 8.23 26.38 1.09
N LEU A 90 9.09 26.37 2.09
CA LEU A 90 8.75 26.64 3.50
C LEU A 90 8.39 28.12 3.79
N ASP A 91 8.12 28.94 2.76
CA ASP A 91 7.82 30.36 2.89
C ASP A 91 6.49 30.74 2.18
N TYR A 92 5.45 31.00 2.99
CA TYR A 92 4.18 31.71 2.67
C TYR A 92 3.05 30.95 1.89
N PRO A 93 1.76 31.35 2.04
CA PRO A 93 0.74 30.54 2.71
C PRO A 93 -0.48 30.23 1.82
N SER A 94 -0.35 30.30 0.50
CA SER A 94 -1.53 30.37 -0.37
C SER A 94 -1.48 29.45 -1.58
N PHE A 95 -0.91 28.27 -1.42
CA PHE A 95 -1.06 27.03 -2.21
C PHE A 95 0.30 26.35 -2.39
N SER A 96 0.58 25.40 -1.48
CA SER A 96 1.28 24.17 -1.87
C SER A 96 0.36 23.38 -2.80
N CYS A 97 0.84 22.30 -3.40
CA CYS A 97 -0.06 21.23 -3.87
C CYS A 97 -1.18 20.99 -2.83
#